data_AF-A0A936IJ91-F1
#
_entry.id   AF-A0A936IJ91-F1
#
_cell.length_a   1.000
_cell.length_b   1.000
_cell.length_c   1.000
_cell.angle_alpha   90.00
_cell.angle_beta   90.00
_cell.angle_gamma   90.00
#
_symmetry.space_group_name_H-M   'P 1'
#
loop_
_entity.id
_entity.type
_entity.pdbx_description
1 polymer ?
#
loop_
_entity_poly.entity_id
_entity_poly.type
_entity_poly.pdbx_seq_one_letter_code
_entity_poly.pdbx_strand_id
1 'polypeptide(L)'
;MSPNRRLLAVAALAALLAFSLAAAKEPAAKPVTPEAALSRLKAGNQRFVDGKATHPRTDDVRRKETVKDGQHPFVTVLACADSRAPVERIFDQGIGDVFVIRVAGNVADTDEIGTIEYGVGHLHTPLVVVLGHSSCGAVTAVAEGAEVHGHIAELVDNIKPAVERARQEKPTAKGPELVAAAIEANVWQSVEDLLHRSDEVREKVAEKQVRVIGAIYDLESGVVAWLGEHPRQTALLGSKDTDAHADADHAPGMGTAVAGHTEARAQSHGDDSDGHQHATPTKDAAPKPNATPARPGPNATPDEVLAYLRLGNRTFAAGESTLPRLDATRRKETATGGQHPLVTVLSCSDSRVPVEALLNQGVGDVFIVRVAGNVADTDEIGSIEYGVEHLHTPVLLVLGHTSCGAVTAVATGAEVSENIAKLTRHIQPAVEAARAKAAGAKGEQLVRAATEANVWQSISTVFARSAHVRELVSAGKLKVIGAIYDLETGKVNWLGEHAEQARLLETGPRGSTEHTSGHP
;
A
#
# COMPACT_ATOMS: atom_id res chain seq x y z
N MET A 1 -33.04 50.31 64.32
CA MET A 1 -32.19 49.14 64.64
C MET A 1 -32.29 48.16 63.47
N SER A 2 -31.30 48.13 62.57
CA SER A 2 -31.22 47.12 61.51
C SER A 2 -29.99 46.23 61.76
N PRO A 3 -30.14 44.90 61.69
CA PRO A 3 -29.09 43.97 62.07
C PRO A 3 -28.26 43.52 60.87
N ASN A 4 -27.13 42.89 61.21
CA ASN A 4 -26.38 41.91 60.41
C ASN A 4 -25.14 42.39 59.65
N ARG A 5 -24.20 42.89 60.46
CA ARG A 5 -22.78 42.54 60.39
C ARG A 5 -22.59 41.00 60.45
N ARG A 6 -22.75 40.29 59.34
CA ARG A 6 -22.30 38.88 59.15
C ARG A 6 -21.77 38.62 57.74
N LEU A 7 -21.17 39.64 57.11
CA LEU A 7 -20.74 39.61 55.72
C LEU A 7 -19.21 39.58 55.51
N LEU A 8 -18.41 39.39 56.56
CA LEU A 8 -16.94 39.55 56.46
C LEU A 8 -16.09 38.35 56.90
N ALA A 9 -16.68 37.20 57.22
CA ALA A 9 -15.91 36.02 57.69
C ALA A 9 -16.06 34.75 56.83
N VAL A 10 -16.75 34.81 55.69
CA VAL A 10 -16.87 33.67 54.74
C VAL A 10 -16.12 33.93 53.42
N ALA A 11 -15.71 35.17 53.14
CA ALA A 11 -14.99 35.52 51.92
C ALA A 11 -13.47 35.24 51.97
N ALA A 12 -12.91 34.92 53.14
CA ALA A 12 -11.46 34.72 53.32
C ALA A 12 -11.00 33.25 53.26
N LEU A 13 -11.91 32.27 53.18
CA LEU A 13 -11.56 30.84 53.10
C LEU A 13 -11.82 30.21 51.71
N ALA A 14 -12.46 30.94 50.80
CA ALA A 14 -12.68 30.50 49.41
C ALA A 14 -11.60 31.01 48.41
N ALA A 15 -10.65 31.84 48.88
CA ALA A 15 -9.60 32.43 48.05
C ALA A 15 -8.25 31.69 48.11
N LEU A 16 -8.17 30.55 48.81
CA LEU A 16 -6.93 29.77 48.98
C LEU A 16 -7.00 28.33 48.44
N LEU A 17 -8.04 27.99 47.68
CA LEU A 17 -8.21 26.67 47.03
C LEU A 17 -8.52 26.75 45.53
N ALA A 18 -8.16 27.86 44.89
CA ALA A 18 -8.23 28.05 43.45
C ALA A 18 -6.86 28.34 42.83
N PHE A 19 -5.80 27.65 43.30
CA PHE A 19 -4.66 27.39 42.43
C PHE A 19 -5.04 26.20 41.55
N SER A 20 -5.77 26.53 40.48
CA SER A 20 -5.90 25.67 39.33
C SER A 20 -4.49 25.25 38.91
N LEU A 21 -4.17 23.97 39.08
CA LEU A 21 -3.19 23.30 38.25
C LEU A 21 -3.78 23.25 36.84
N ALA A 22 -3.82 24.41 36.18
CA ALA A 22 -3.83 24.46 34.74
C ALA A 22 -2.44 23.94 34.35
N ALA A 23 -2.35 22.62 34.15
CA ALA A 23 -1.27 22.06 33.36
C ALA A 23 -1.27 22.86 32.05
N ALA A 24 -0.26 23.71 31.87
CA ALA A 24 -0.06 24.40 30.62
C ALA A 24 -0.03 23.31 29.56
N LYS A 25 -1.05 23.29 28.68
CA LYS A 25 -1.06 22.43 27.50
C LYS A 25 0.23 22.76 26.78
N GLU A 26 1.16 21.81 26.73
CA GLU A 26 2.44 22.03 26.05
C GLU A 26 2.16 22.64 24.67
N PRO A 27 2.91 23.68 24.26
CA PRO A 27 2.71 24.25 22.94
C PRO A 27 2.82 23.12 21.93
N ALA A 28 1.80 22.98 21.08
CA ALA A 28 1.79 22.00 20.01
C ALA A 28 3.14 22.09 19.27
N ALA A 29 3.80 20.94 19.08
CA ALA A 29 5.07 20.88 18.38
C ALA A 29 4.95 21.64 17.05
N LYS A 30 5.96 22.45 16.72
CA LYS A 30 5.94 23.23 15.47
C LYS A 30 5.69 22.29 14.28
N PRO A 31 4.80 22.65 13.33
CA PRO A 31 4.57 21.85 12.14
C PRO A 31 5.89 21.57 11.41
N VAL A 32 6.08 20.34 10.95
CA VAL A 32 7.27 19.95 10.17
C VAL A 32 7.19 20.67 8.82
N THR A 33 8.26 21.35 8.41
CA THR A 33 8.31 21.97 7.08
C THR A 33 8.60 20.92 6.01
N PRO A 34 8.25 21.15 4.73
CA PRO A 34 8.58 20.22 3.65
C PRO A 34 10.08 19.89 3.56
N GLU A 35 10.96 20.87 3.81
CA GLU A 35 12.41 20.69 3.81
C GLU A 35 12.89 19.83 4.98
N ALA A 36 12.29 20.01 6.16
CA ALA A 36 12.59 19.20 7.34
C ALA A 36 12.12 17.76 7.13
N ALA A 37 10.94 17.56 6.54
CA ALA A 37 10.43 16.26 6.13
C ALA A 37 11.38 15.56 5.15
N LEU A 38 11.80 16.24 4.08
CA LEU A 38 12.75 15.70 3.11
C LEU A 38 14.11 15.36 3.73
N SER A 39 14.63 16.26 4.58
CA SER A 39 15.92 16.04 5.27
C SER A 39 15.86 14.80 6.16
N ARG A 40 14.73 14.58 6.84
CA ARG A 40 14.48 13.41 7.66
C ARG A 40 14.46 12.12 6.84
N LEU A 41 13.80 12.11 5.68
CA LEU A 41 13.81 10.95 4.77
C LEU A 41 15.21 10.64 4.25
N LYS A 42 15.95 11.66 3.81
CA LYS A 42 17.35 11.52 3.35
C LYS A 42 18.24 10.92 4.44
N ALA A 43 18.14 11.42 5.67
CA ALA A 43 18.91 10.89 6.79
C ALA A 43 18.54 9.45 7.12
N GLY A 44 17.25 9.10 7.02
CA GLY A 44 16.75 7.75 7.20
C GLY A 44 17.26 6.77 6.13
N ASN A 45 17.19 7.18 4.85
CA ASN A 45 17.71 6.38 3.75
C ASN A 45 19.23 6.18 3.84
N GLN A 46 19.98 7.21 4.25
CA GLN A 46 21.41 7.04 4.48
C GLN A 46 21.69 5.98 5.55
N ARG A 47 20.95 5.97 6.67
CA ARG A 47 21.11 4.93 7.70
C ARG A 47 20.78 3.54 7.15
N PHE A 48 19.72 3.43 6.34
CA PHE A 48 19.34 2.16 5.70
C PHE A 48 20.42 1.64 4.73
N VAL A 49 20.97 2.51 3.88
CA VAL A 49 22.06 2.19 2.96
C VAL A 49 23.30 1.73 3.72
N ASP A 50 23.67 2.46 4.78
CA ASP A 50 24.84 2.18 5.62
C ASP A 50 24.70 0.92 6.50
N GLY A 51 23.53 0.27 6.53
CA GLY A 51 23.25 -0.84 7.44
C GLY A 51 23.18 -0.41 8.92
N LYS A 52 22.84 0.85 9.18
CA LYS A 52 22.76 1.48 10.51
C LYS A 52 21.35 1.98 10.86
N ALA A 53 20.32 1.41 10.22
CA ALA A 53 18.93 1.71 10.51
C ALA A 53 18.64 1.48 12.00
N THR A 54 17.96 2.44 12.65
CA THR A 54 17.66 2.36 14.08
C THR A 54 16.28 1.77 14.37
N HIS A 55 15.43 1.68 13.34
CA HIS A 55 14.05 1.23 13.41
C HIS A 55 13.26 1.95 14.51
N PRO A 56 13.22 3.30 14.47
CA PRO A 56 12.67 4.08 15.56
C PRO A 56 11.17 3.82 15.69
N ARG A 57 10.66 3.86 16.92
CA ARG A 57 9.21 3.95 17.19
C ARG A 57 8.39 2.83 16.53
N THR A 58 8.86 1.59 16.66
CA THR A 58 8.15 0.38 16.21
C THR A 58 7.57 -0.44 17.36
N ASP A 59 7.62 0.08 18.58
CA ASP A 59 7.20 -0.57 19.81
C ASP A 59 5.70 -0.35 20.15
N ASP A 60 5.25 -0.96 21.24
CA ASP A 60 3.87 -0.87 21.70
C ASP A 60 3.52 0.50 22.30
N VAL A 61 4.51 1.19 22.87
CA VAL A 61 4.36 2.56 23.38
C VAL A 61 3.96 3.49 22.24
N ARG A 62 4.68 3.43 21.11
CA ARG A 62 4.33 4.21 19.92
C ARG A 62 2.94 3.86 19.39
N ARG A 63 2.58 2.57 19.32
CA ARG A 63 1.24 2.17 18.85
C ARG A 63 0.14 2.83 19.69
N LYS A 64 0.21 2.68 21.01
CA LYS A 64 -0.78 3.25 21.94
C LYS A 64 -0.84 4.77 21.85
N GLU A 65 0.31 5.44 21.71
CA GLU A 65 0.39 6.88 21.45
C GLU A 65 -0.42 7.26 20.20
N THR A 66 -0.18 6.61 19.07
CA THR A 66 -0.87 6.93 17.80
C THR A 66 -2.37 6.58 17.78
N VAL A 67 -2.83 5.69 18.66
CA VAL A 67 -4.25 5.42 18.86
C VAL A 67 -4.89 6.52 19.69
N LYS A 68 -4.24 6.92 20.78
CA LYS A 68 -4.75 7.91 21.72
C LYS A 68 -4.74 9.33 21.13
N ASP A 69 -3.62 9.73 20.54
CA ASP A 69 -3.34 11.12 20.15
C ASP A 69 -3.48 11.33 18.62
N GLY A 70 -3.85 10.27 17.89
CA GLY A 70 -3.97 10.26 16.45
C GLY A 70 -2.65 10.02 15.72
N GLN A 71 -2.74 9.83 14.40
CA GLN A 71 -1.57 9.71 13.53
C GLN A 71 -1.17 11.08 13.00
N HIS A 72 0.14 11.35 12.96
CA HIS A 72 0.69 12.62 12.49
C HIS A 72 1.88 12.34 11.55
N PRO A 73 1.64 11.67 10.40
CA PRO A 73 2.70 11.42 9.44
C PRO A 73 3.26 12.75 8.94
N PHE A 74 4.57 12.81 8.72
CA PHE A 74 5.23 14.04 8.25
C PHE A 74 5.41 14.05 6.72
N VAL A 75 4.97 13.00 6.03
CA VAL A 75 5.06 12.84 4.58
C VAL A 75 3.99 11.86 4.09
N THR A 76 3.48 12.11 2.90
CA THR A 76 2.72 11.15 2.08
C THR A 76 3.64 10.61 0.97
N VAL A 77 3.68 9.29 0.78
CA VAL A 77 4.53 8.64 -0.22
C VAL A 77 3.67 7.75 -1.12
N LEU A 78 3.67 8.03 -2.42
CA LEU A 78 3.19 7.13 -3.46
C LEU A 78 4.36 6.28 -3.96
N ALA A 79 4.26 4.96 -3.90
CA ALA A 79 5.31 4.04 -4.29
C ALA A 79 4.77 2.81 -5.03
N CYS A 80 5.66 1.96 -5.53
CA CYS A 80 5.28 0.74 -6.21
C CYS A 80 4.86 -0.36 -5.21
N ALA A 81 3.95 -1.24 -5.61
CA ALA A 81 3.59 -2.45 -4.86
C ALA A 81 4.73 -3.49 -4.74
N ASP A 82 5.80 -3.33 -5.53
CA ASP A 82 6.98 -4.20 -5.58
C ASP A 82 7.52 -4.53 -4.18
N SER A 83 7.69 -5.82 -3.91
CA SER A 83 8.05 -6.31 -2.57
C SER A 83 9.44 -5.89 -2.10
N ARG A 84 10.28 -5.38 -3.01
CA ARG A 84 11.64 -4.94 -2.72
C ARG A 84 11.71 -3.48 -2.27
N ALA A 85 10.59 -2.74 -2.27
CA ALA A 85 10.51 -1.33 -1.88
C ALA A 85 9.70 -1.10 -0.58
N PRO A 86 10.14 -1.61 0.60
CA PRO A 86 9.45 -1.39 1.87
C PRO A 86 9.64 0.05 2.38
N VAL A 87 8.71 0.95 2.04
CA VAL A 87 8.82 2.42 2.19
C VAL A 87 9.24 2.88 3.60
N GLU A 88 8.60 2.38 4.64
CA GLU A 88 8.93 2.73 6.02
C GLU A 88 10.36 2.29 6.40
N ARG A 89 10.85 1.19 5.80
CA ARG A 89 12.18 0.63 6.08
C ARG A 89 13.28 1.34 5.32
N ILE A 90 13.07 1.63 4.03
CA ILE A 90 14.05 2.35 3.22
C ILE A 90 14.31 3.77 3.75
N PHE A 91 13.35 4.35 4.49
CA PHE A 91 13.48 5.64 5.15
C PHE A 91 13.70 5.55 6.66
N ASP A 92 13.85 4.36 7.22
CA ASP A 92 14.06 4.14 8.66
C ASP A 92 13.07 4.93 9.56
N GLN A 93 11.77 4.78 9.28
CA GLN A 93 10.67 5.41 10.00
C GLN A 93 9.82 4.38 10.75
N GLY A 94 9.08 4.87 11.74
CA GLY A 94 8.25 4.08 12.64
C GLY A 94 6.76 4.13 12.35
N ILE A 95 5.99 3.61 13.30
CA ILE A 95 4.53 3.57 13.24
C ILE A 95 3.99 5.00 13.30
N GLY A 96 3.09 5.36 12.38
CA GLY A 96 2.42 6.66 12.32
C GLY A 96 3.24 7.79 11.68
N ASP A 97 4.37 7.48 11.06
CA ASP A 97 5.34 8.49 10.62
C ASP A 97 5.26 8.86 9.15
N VAL A 98 4.89 7.88 8.33
CA VAL A 98 4.82 7.98 6.86
C VAL A 98 3.45 7.45 6.45
N PHE A 99 2.73 8.23 5.67
CA PHE A 99 1.47 7.81 5.06
C PHE A 99 1.78 7.24 3.68
N VAL A 100 1.48 5.97 3.43
CA VAL A 100 2.03 5.23 2.28
C VAL A 100 0.91 4.72 1.38
N ILE A 101 1.02 5.03 0.10
CA ILE A 101 0.21 4.51 -0.99
C ILE A 101 1.10 3.59 -1.83
N ARG A 102 0.63 2.38 -2.14
CA ARG A 102 1.37 1.43 -2.99
C ARG A 102 0.47 0.76 -3.99
N VAL A 103 0.83 0.90 -5.25
CA VAL A 103 0.16 0.29 -6.40
C VAL A 103 1.23 -0.09 -7.42
N ALA A 104 1.05 -1.14 -8.20
CA ALA A 104 2.06 -1.54 -9.18
C ALA A 104 2.31 -0.40 -10.19
N GLY A 105 3.58 -0.11 -10.45
CA GLY A 105 3.96 1.02 -11.31
C GLY A 105 3.83 2.40 -10.65
N ASN A 106 3.52 2.50 -9.35
CA ASN A 106 3.40 3.78 -8.63
C ASN A 106 2.52 4.82 -9.35
N VAL A 107 1.48 4.36 -10.04
CA VAL A 107 0.54 5.19 -10.80
C VAL A 107 -0.28 6.06 -9.85
N ALA A 108 -0.76 7.20 -10.34
CA ALA A 108 -1.62 8.11 -9.60
C ALA A 108 -2.99 8.18 -10.28
N ASP A 109 -3.85 7.22 -9.98
CA ASP A 109 -5.23 7.22 -10.45
C ASP A 109 -6.19 7.69 -9.33
N THR A 110 -7.50 7.57 -9.54
CA THR A 110 -8.51 8.17 -8.67
C THR A 110 -8.38 7.75 -7.20
N ASP A 111 -8.11 6.47 -6.93
CA ASP A 111 -8.01 5.96 -5.57
C ASP A 111 -6.69 6.34 -4.89
N GLU A 112 -5.58 6.35 -5.64
CA GLU A 112 -4.29 6.84 -5.13
C GLU A 112 -4.34 8.34 -4.87
N ILE A 113 -4.92 9.12 -5.78
CA ILE A 113 -5.05 10.57 -5.64
C ILE A 113 -5.98 10.90 -4.47
N GLY A 114 -7.14 10.23 -4.35
CA GLY A 114 -8.01 10.40 -3.19
C GLY A 114 -7.31 10.04 -1.88
N THR A 115 -6.47 9.02 -1.90
CA THR A 115 -5.64 8.67 -0.75
C THR A 115 -4.59 9.76 -0.45
N ILE A 116 -3.93 10.33 -1.46
CA ILE A 116 -2.98 11.44 -1.29
C ILE A 116 -3.68 12.69 -0.75
N GLU A 117 -4.88 13.01 -1.23
CA GLU A 117 -5.73 14.09 -0.71
C GLU A 117 -6.05 13.87 0.76
N TYR A 118 -6.31 12.64 1.20
CA TYR A 118 -6.47 12.36 2.63
C TYR A 118 -5.19 12.68 3.42
N GLY A 119 -4.02 12.26 2.93
CA GLY A 119 -2.74 12.58 3.56
C GLY A 119 -2.46 14.08 3.66
N VAL A 120 -2.71 14.81 2.58
CA VAL A 120 -2.45 16.26 2.46
C VAL A 120 -3.51 17.11 3.17
N GLY A 121 -4.78 16.83 2.91
CA GLY A 121 -5.93 17.60 3.38
C GLY A 121 -6.31 17.30 4.82
N HIS A 122 -6.35 16.02 5.19
CA HIS A 122 -6.82 15.58 6.50
C HIS A 122 -5.68 15.34 7.50
N LEU A 123 -4.59 14.68 7.08
CA LEU A 123 -3.43 14.43 7.95
C LEU A 123 -2.38 15.55 7.91
N HIS A 124 -2.56 16.54 7.03
CA HIS A 124 -1.72 17.72 6.90
C HIS A 124 -0.24 17.40 6.63
N THR A 125 0.03 16.35 5.82
CA THR A 125 1.41 16.05 5.44
C THR A 125 2.00 17.17 4.58
N PRO A 126 3.12 17.80 4.97
CA PRO A 126 3.73 18.93 4.25
C PRO A 126 4.48 18.52 2.97
N LEU A 127 4.76 17.23 2.80
CA LEU A 127 5.53 16.69 1.70
C LEU A 127 4.79 15.51 1.08
N VAL A 128 4.74 15.48 -0.25
CA VAL A 128 4.37 14.31 -1.05
C VAL A 128 5.60 13.85 -1.84
N VAL A 129 5.91 12.56 -1.78
CA VAL A 129 6.97 11.94 -2.57
C VAL A 129 6.36 10.91 -3.50
N VAL A 130 6.56 11.07 -4.80
CA VAL A 130 6.31 10.02 -5.79
C VAL A 130 7.61 9.24 -5.97
N LEU A 131 7.64 8.01 -5.49
CA LEU A 131 8.81 7.16 -5.42
C LEU A 131 8.71 6.00 -6.42
N GLY A 132 9.37 6.16 -7.56
CA GLY A 132 9.65 5.06 -8.48
C GLY A 132 10.80 4.19 -7.97
N HIS A 133 11.10 3.11 -8.69
CA HIS A 133 12.28 2.29 -8.39
C HIS A 133 12.90 1.68 -9.64
N SER A 134 14.19 1.37 -9.57
CA SER A 134 14.92 0.68 -10.65
C SER A 134 14.26 -0.67 -10.97
N SER A 135 14.26 -1.06 -12.24
CA SER A 135 13.74 -2.36 -12.71
C SER A 135 12.30 -2.65 -12.25
N CYS A 136 11.43 -1.64 -12.33
CA CYS A 136 10.00 -1.79 -12.05
C CYS A 136 9.34 -2.77 -13.03
N GLY A 137 8.71 -3.83 -12.50
CA GLY A 137 8.10 -4.88 -13.31
C GLY A 137 6.99 -4.37 -14.23
N ALA A 138 6.09 -3.53 -13.71
CA ALA A 138 4.99 -2.95 -14.49
C ALA A 138 5.50 -2.04 -15.62
N VAL A 139 6.45 -1.14 -15.34
CA VAL A 139 7.05 -0.27 -16.37
C VAL A 139 7.85 -1.08 -17.39
N THR A 140 8.57 -2.12 -16.94
CA THR A 140 9.32 -3.03 -17.83
C THR A 140 8.37 -3.76 -18.78
N ALA A 141 7.27 -4.31 -18.28
CA ALA A 141 6.27 -5.00 -19.11
C ALA A 141 5.78 -4.10 -20.25
N VAL A 142 5.47 -2.83 -19.98
CA VAL A 142 5.04 -1.88 -21.02
C VAL A 142 6.19 -1.51 -21.97
N ALA A 143 7.38 -1.25 -21.44
CA ALA A 143 8.56 -0.89 -22.24
C ALA A 143 9.01 -2.02 -23.18
N GLU A 144 8.77 -3.26 -22.81
CA GLU A 144 9.08 -4.45 -23.62
C GLU A 144 7.91 -4.92 -24.49
N GLY A 145 6.73 -4.30 -24.35
CA GLY A 145 5.53 -4.67 -25.11
C GLY A 145 4.99 -6.05 -24.72
N ALA A 146 5.10 -6.41 -23.44
CA ALA A 146 4.57 -7.66 -22.92
C ALA A 146 3.05 -7.72 -23.10
N GLU A 147 2.56 -8.90 -23.47
CA GLU A 147 1.13 -9.16 -23.49
C GLU A 147 0.62 -9.24 -22.05
N VAL A 148 -0.35 -8.39 -21.74
CA VAL A 148 -1.03 -8.32 -20.45
C VAL A 148 -2.53 -8.47 -20.66
N HIS A 149 -3.23 -8.89 -19.62
CA HIS A 149 -4.64 -9.25 -19.67
C HIS A 149 -5.29 -8.94 -18.31
N GLY A 150 -6.61 -9.10 -18.23
CA GLY A 150 -7.35 -8.77 -17.02
C GLY A 150 -7.18 -7.30 -16.62
N HIS A 151 -7.15 -7.04 -15.31
CA HIS A 151 -6.98 -5.69 -14.77
C HIS A 151 -5.52 -5.23 -14.86
N ILE A 152 -4.56 -6.13 -15.09
CA ILE A 152 -3.17 -5.73 -15.37
C ILE A 152 -3.13 -4.86 -16.63
N ALA A 153 -3.94 -5.16 -17.66
CA ALA A 153 -4.01 -4.35 -18.87
C ALA A 153 -4.49 -2.92 -18.60
N GLU A 154 -5.55 -2.78 -17.79
CA GLU A 154 -6.10 -1.48 -17.37
C GLU A 154 -5.08 -0.69 -16.54
N LEU A 155 -4.44 -1.35 -15.56
CA LEU A 155 -3.39 -0.74 -14.74
C LEU A 155 -2.23 -0.20 -15.59
N VAL A 156 -1.77 -0.97 -16.57
CA VAL A 156 -0.63 -0.52 -17.39
C VAL A 156 -1.00 0.54 -18.42
N ASP A 157 -2.29 0.77 -18.71
CA ASP A 157 -2.72 1.88 -19.56
C ASP A 157 -2.32 3.24 -18.95
N ASN A 158 -2.31 3.33 -17.62
CA ASN A 158 -1.79 4.49 -16.88
C ASN A 158 -0.26 4.69 -17.08
N ILE A 159 0.48 3.66 -17.46
CA ILE A 159 1.95 3.67 -17.64
C ILE A 159 2.36 3.91 -19.10
N LYS A 160 1.54 3.45 -20.07
CA LYS A 160 1.81 3.56 -21.52
C LYS A 160 2.25 4.97 -21.96
N PRO A 161 1.59 6.08 -21.55
CA PRO A 161 2.01 7.42 -21.96
C PRO A 161 3.45 7.76 -21.56
N ALA A 162 3.89 7.33 -20.37
CA ALA A 162 5.25 7.58 -19.89
C ALA A 162 6.30 6.82 -20.70
N VAL A 163 6.01 5.56 -21.04
CA VAL A 163 6.89 4.75 -21.90
C VAL A 163 7.01 5.36 -23.29
N GLU A 164 5.89 5.78 -23.87
CA GLU A 164 5.89 6.39 -25.21
C GLU A 164 6.67 7.72 -25.22
N ARG A 165 6.55 8.55 -24.18
CA ARG A 165 7.42 9.73 -24.03
C ARG A 165 8.89 9.36 -23.92
N ALA A 166 9.24 8.34 -23.13
CA ALA A 166 10.62 7.89 -23.02
C ALA A 166 11.18 7.40 -24.37
N ARG A 167 10.38 6.71 -25.20
CA ARG A 167 10.75 6.34 -26.57
C ARG A 167 10.97 7.56 -27.46
N GLN A 168 10.14 8.59 -27.34
CA GLN A 168 10.25 9.81 -28.13
C GLN A 168 11.48 10.64 -27.73
N GLU A 169 11.74 10.78 -26.44
CA GLU A 169 12.88 11.55 -25.89
C GLU A 169 14.21 10.83 -26.12
N LYS A 170 14.20 9.49 -26.09
CA LYS A 170 15.40 8.65 -26.34
C LYS A 170 15.11 7.57 -27.41
N PRO A 171 15.00 7.94 -28.70
CA PRO A 171 14.63 7.00 -29.78
C PRO A 171 15.58 5.83 -29.98
N THR A 172 16.83 5.96 -29.51
CA THR A 172 17.85 4.92 -29.62
C THR A 172 17.94 4.01 -28.39
N ALA A 173 17.31 4.38 -27.28
CA ALA A 173 17.35 3.61 -26.03
C ALA A 173 16.56 2.30 -26.19
N LYS A 174 17.13 1.20 -25.68
CA LYS A 174 16.52 -0.14 -25.72
C LYS A 174 16.78 -0.89 -24.42
N GLY A 175 15.96 -1.91 -24.16
CA GLY A 175 16.12 -2.79 -22.99
C GLY A 175 16.25 -2.00 -21.69
N PRO A 176 17.27 -2.27 -20.85
CA PRO A 176 17.45 -1.59 -19.58
C PRO A 176 17.55 -0.06 -19.66
N GLU A 177 18.10 0.50 -20.74
CA GLU A 177 18.22 1.95 -20.92
C GLU A 177 16.85 2.61 -21.13
N LEU A 178 16.00 1.99 -21.97
CA LEU A 178 14.64 2.44 -22.20
C LEU A 178 13.81 2.30 -20.91
N VAL A 179 13.93 1.17 -20.22
CA VAL A 179 13.23 0.93 -18.95
C VAL A 179 13.60 1.98 -17.91
N ALA A 180 14.90 2.31 -17.77
CA ALA A 180 15.33 3.36 -16.84
C ALA A 180 14.75 4.74 -17.19
N ALA A 181 14.72 5.09 -18.48
CA ALA A 181 14.11 6.34 -18.94
C ALA A 181 12.59 6.35 -18.72
N ALA A 182 11.91 5.24 -18.97
CA ALA A 182 10.49 5.08 -18.75
C ALA A 182 10.11 5.15 -17.27
N ILE A 183 10.94 4.60 -16.36
CA ILE A 183 10.74 4.71 -14.91
C ILE A 183 10.75 6.17 -14.47
N GLU A 184 11.74 6.94 -14.92
CA GLU A 184 11.80 8.39 -14.62
C GLU A 184 10.59 9.13 -15.22
N ALA A 185 10.26 8.86 -16.48
CA ALA A 185 9.09 9.45 -17.14
C ALA A 185 7.77 9.09 -16.44
N ASN A 186 7.68 7.91 -15.84
CA ASN A 186 6.49 7.44 -15.11
C ASN A 186 6.36 8.11 -13.74
N VAL A 187 7.48 8.37 -13.04
CA VAL A 187 7.48 9.22 -11.85
C VAL A 187 6.97 10.62 -12.19
N TRP A 188 7.42 11.21 -13.30
CA TRP A 188 6.95 12.52 -13.72
C TRP A 188 5.49 12.52 -14.18
N GLN A 189 5.04 11.49 -14.91
CA GLN A 189 3.63 11.27 -15.25
C GLN A 189 2.76 11.29 -13.99
N SER A 190 3.14 10.52 -12.97
CA SER A 190 2.34 10.40 -11.75
C SER A 190 2.28 11.72 -10.97
N VAL A 191 3.34 12.54 -11.00
CA VAL A 191 3.31 13.90 -10.44
C VAL A 191 2.41 14.82 -11.27
N GLU A 192 2.45 14.71 -12.60
CA GLU A 192 1.59 15.48 -13.52
C GLU A 192 0.11 15.13 -13.31
N ASP A 193 -0.24 13.85 -13.26
CA ASP A 193 -1.60 13.36 -13.02
C ASP A 193 -2.13 13.84 -11.67
N LEU A 194 -1.33 13.74 -10.60
CA LEU A 194 -1.69 14.25 -9.28
C LEU A 194 -2.01 15.75 -9.33
N LEU A 195 -1.14 16.56 -9.94
CA LEU A 195 -1.34 18.01 -9.98
C LEU A 195 -2.51 18.40 -10.89
N HIS A 196 -2.77 17.67 -11.97
CA HIS A 196 -3.91 17.94 -12.85
C HIS A 196 -5.25 17.53 -12.23
N ARG A 197 -5.30 16.38 -11.57
CA ARG A 197 -6.56 15.73 -11.15
C ARG A 197 -6.90 15.98 -9.68
N SER A 198 -6.03 16.66 -8.93
CA SER A 198 -6.29 17.10 -7.55
C SER A 198 -6.15 18.60 -7.40
N ASP A 199 -7.28 19.30 -7.38
CA ASP A 199 -7.34 20.74 -7.13
C ASP A 199 -6.77 21.08 -5.74
N GLU A 200 -7.11 20.28 -4.73
CA GLU A 200 -6.64 20.48 -3.37
C GLU A 200 -5.11 20.43 -3.26
N VAL A 201 -4.48 19.40 -3.84
CA VAL A 201 -3.02 19.27 -3.81
C VAL A 201 -2.37 20.36 -4.65
N ARG A 202 -2.89 20.64 -5.86
CA ARG A 202 -2.39 21.69 -6.74
C ARG A 202 -2.40 23.06 -6.06
N GLU A 203 -3.51 23.42 -5.41
CA GLU A 203 -3.65 24.69 -4.68
C GLU A 203 -2.68 24.79 -3.51
N LYS A 204 -2.55 23.74 -2.69
CA LYS A 204 -1.60 23.72 -1.57
C LYS A 204 -0.14 23.81 -2.02
N VAL A 205 0.20 23.28 -3.20
CA VAL A 205 1.52 23.44 -3.80
C VAL A 205 1.73 24.88 -4.29
N ALA A 206 0.73 25.47 -4.97
CA ALA A 206 0.79 26.87 -5.41
C ALA A 206 0.93 27.85 -4.22
N GLU A 207 0.30 27.54 -3.10
CA GLU A 207 0.39 28.30 -1.84
C GLU A 207 1.65 27.99 -1.03
N LYS A 208 2.52 27.09 -1.50
CA LYS A 208 3.75 26.64 -0.82
C LYS A 208 3.50 26.02 0.56
N GLN A 209 2.31 25.49 0.81
CA GLN A 209 1.98 24.75 2.02
C GLN A 209 2.44 23.30 1.94
N VAL A 210 2.37 22.73 0.73
CA VAL A 210 2.80 21.36 0.43
C VAL A 210 3.85 21.40 -0.67
N ARG A 211 4.79 20.47 -0.61
CA ARG A 211 5.75 20.22 -1.68
C ARG A 211 5.52 18.84 -2.28
N VAL A 212 5.51 18.73 -3.60
CA VAL A 212 5.46 17.44 -4.32
C VAL A 212 6.80 17.22 -5.00
N ILE A 213 7.43 16.07 -4.79
CA ILE A 213 8.71 15.72 -5.42
C ILE A 213 8.72 14.30 -6.00
N GLY A 214 9.47 14.13 -7.08
CA GLY A 214 9.83 12.82 -7.63
C GLY A 214 11.11 12.27 -7.01
N ALA A 215 11.19 10.95 -6.90
CA ALA A 215 12.38 10.21 -6.49
C ALA A 215 12.41 8.80 -7.10
N ILE A 216 13.60 8.21 -7.20
CA ILE A 216 13.81 6.83 -7.67
C ILE A 216 14.64 6.06 -6.65
N TYR A 217 14.10 4.95 -6.15
CA TYR A 217 14.80 4.02 -5.29
C TYR A 217 15.57 2.98 -6.11
N ASP A 218 16.88 2.87 -5.89
CA ASP A 218 17.68 1.80 -6.48
C ASP A 218 17.60 0.53 -5.63
N LEU A 219 17.06 -0.54 -6.22
CA LEU A 219 16.75 -1.78 -5.50
C LEU A 219 17.98 -2.51 -4.96
N GLU A 220 19.14 -2.39 -5.63
CA GLU A 220 20.35 -3.11 -5.24
C GLU A 220 21.11 -2.36 -4.13
N SER A 221 21.46 -1.10 -4.38
CA SER A 221 22.22 -0.27 -3.43
C SER A 221 21.37 0.16 -2.23
N GLY A 222 20.07 0.34 -2.45
CA GLY A 222 19.15 0.92 -1.48
C GLY A 222 19.14 2.45 -1.46
N VAL A 223 19.86 3.11 -2.37
CA VAL A 223 19.96 4.57 -2.44
C VAL A 223 18.71 5.16 -3.10
N VAL A 224 18.19 6.26 -2.56
CA VAL A 224 17.16 7.06 -3.21
C VAL A 224 17.78 8.24 -3.94
N ALA A 225 17.63 8.27 -5.27
CA ALA A 225 17.93 9.42 -6.11
C ALA A 225 16.74 10.39 -6.06
N TRP A 226 16.98 11.63 -5.62
CA TRP A 226 15.94 12.65 -5.47
C TRP A 226 15.90 13.54 -6.71
N LEU A 227 14.80 13.51 -7.44
CA LEU A 227 14.64 14.26 -8.69
C LEU A 227 14.19 15.72 -8.42
N GLY A 228 13.52 15.95 -7.30
CA GLY A 228 13.01 17.27 -6.92
C GLY A 228 11.59 17.50 -7.43
N GLU A 229 11.21 18.77 -7.57
CA GLU A 229 9.90 19.15 -8.11
C GLU A 229 9.82 18.87 -9.61
N HIS A 230 8.60 18.71 -10.13
CA HIS A 230 8.40 18.43 -11.55
C HIS A 230 9.02 19.54 -12.42
N PRO A 231 9.77 19.23 -13.49
CA PRO A 231 10.44 20.24 -14.32
C PRO A 231 9.51 21.30 -14.92
N ARG A 232 8.24 20.94 -15.16
CA ARG A 232 7.19 21.85 -15.66
C ARG A 232 6.22 22.33 -14.58
N GLN A 233 6.56 22.22 -13.29
CA GLN A 233 5.61 22.48 -12.19
C GLN A 233 4.94 23.86 -12.29
N THR A 234 5.68 24.93 -12.59
CA THR A 234 5.08 26.27 -12.76
C THR A 234 3.96 26.30 -13.80
N ALA A 235 4.09 25.55 -14.90
CA ALA A 235 3.04 25.45 -15.91
C ALA A 235 1.84 24.64 -15.41
N LEU A 236 2.10 23.50 -14.75
CA LEU A 236 1.05 22.64 -14.16
C LEU A 236 0.22 23.35 -13.08
N LEU A 237 0.83 24.28 -12.33
CA LEU A 237 0.13 25.09 -11.33
C LEU A 237 -0.66 26.25 -11.97
N GLY A 238 -0.24 26.71 -13.17
CA GLY A 238 -0.84 27.85 -13.87
C GLY A 238 -2.01 27.49 -14.78
N SER A 239 -2.14 26.23 -15.18
CA SER A 239 -3.28 25.73 -15.97
C SER A 239 -4.54 25.59 -15.09
N LYS A 240 -5.21 26.71 -14.83
CA LYS A 240 -6.62 26.69 -14.38
C LYS A 240 -7.62 26.82 -15.53
N ASP A 241 -7.17 26.97 -16.78
CA ASP A 241 -8.04 27.16 -17.93
C ASP A 241 -7.74 26.15 -19.05
N THR A 242 -8.82 25.54 -19.54
CA THR A 242 -8.96 24.70 -20.75
C THR A 242 -8.21 23.36 -20.75
N ASP A 243 -8.81 22.35 -20.12
CA ASP A 243 -9.32 21.20 -20.87
C ASP A 243 -10.35 20.48 -19.99
N ALA A 244 -11.63 20.67 -20.34
CA ALA A 244 -12.64 19.71 -19.97
C ALA A 244 -12.19 18.39 -20.61
N HIS A 245 -11.66 17.47 -19.81
CA HIS A 245 -11.40 16.12 -20.27
C HIS A 245 -12.72 15.56 -20.76
N ALA A 246 -12.79 15.40 -22.08
CA ALA A 246 -13.76 14.53 -22.70
C ALA A 246 -13.64 13.18 -21.99
N ASP A 247 -14.75 12.76 -21.37
CA ASP A 247 -14.97 11.41 -20.93
C ASP A 247 -14.59 10.46 -22.08
N ALA A 248 -13.43 9.82 -21.97
CA ALA A 248 -13.12 8.65 -22.77
C ALA A 248 -13.79 7.46 -22.09
N ASP A 249 -15.12 7.44 -22.17
CA ASP A 249 -15.89 6.22 -22.02
C ASP A 249 -15.34 5.20 -23.01
N HIS A 250 -14.89 4.08 -22.45
CA HIS A 250 -14.39 2.91 -23.14
C HIS A 250 -15.36 2.47 -24.27
N ALA A 251 -14.93 2.62 -25.53
CA ALA A 251 -15.56 1.99 -26.69
C ALA A 251 -14.63 0.89 -27.24
N PRO A 252 -15.14 -0.31 -27.57
CA PRO A 252 -14.29 -1.45 -27.91
C PRO A 252 -13.77 -1.35 -29.35
N GLY A 253 -12.45 -1.25 -29.49
CA GLY A 253 -11.75 -1.20 -30.77
C GLY A 253 -11.44 -2.59 -31.32
N MET A 254 -11.99 -2.86 -32.50
CA MET A 254 -11.87 -4.08 -33.31
C MET A 254 -10.44 -4.61 -33.49
N GLY A 255 -10.32 -5.94 -33.44
CA GLY A 255 -9.09 -6.66 -33.70
C GLY A 255 -8.64 -6.67 -35.16
N THR A 256 -7.34 -6.86 -35.33
CA THR A 256 -6.74 -7.35 -36.57
C THR A 256 -5.74 -8.44 -36.23
N ALA A 257 -6.03 -9.65 -36.70
CA ALA A 257 -5.15 -10.81 -36.63
C ALA A 257 -3.93 -10.62 -37.54
N VAL A 258 -2.75 -10.96 -37.05
CA VAL A 258 -1.58 -11.27 -37.90
C VAL A 258 -0.92 -12.53 -37.37
N ALA A 259 -0.71 -13.46 -38.30
CA ALA A 259 -0.28 -14.82 -38.05
C ALA A 259 1.24 -14.96 -37.85
N GLY A 260 1.61 -15.87 -36.94
CA GLY A 260 2.67 -16.87 -37.08
C GLY A 260 4.12 -16.41 -37.02
N HIS A 261 4.87 -16.92 -36.02
CA HIS A 261 6.05 -17.75 -36.30
C HIS A 261 6.66 -18.40 -35.03
N THR A 262 6.72 -19.74 -35.11
CA THR A 262 7.79 -20.67 -34.68
C THR A 262 8.25 -20.74 -33.22
N GLU A 263 8.00 -21.94 -32.67
CA GLU A 263 8.61 -22.54 -31.48
C GLU A 263 10.15 -22.59 -31.54
N ALA A 264 10.82 -22.26 -30.44
CA ALA A 264 12.22 -22.58 -30.21
C ALA A 264 12.38 -23.41 -28.94
N ARG A 265 12.63 -24.70 -29.20
CA ARG A 265 13.00 -25.82 -28.35
C ARG A 265 14.18 -25.50 -27.41
N ALA A 266 14.00 -25.72 -26.11
CA ALA A 266 15.09 -25.79 -25.13
C ALA A 266 15.95 -27.03 -25.38
N GLN A 267 17.27 -26.84 -25.52
CA GLN A 267 18.26 -27.91 -25.61
C GLN A 267 18.93 -28.12 -24.25
N SER A 268 18.99 -29.40 -23.88
CA SER A 268 19.69 -29.96 -22.73
C SER A 268 21.19 -30.12 -22.99
N HIS A 269 22.01 -29.66 -22.05
CA HIS A 269 23.34 -30.18 -21.74
C HIS A 269 23.33 -30.43 -20.23
N GLY A 270 23.81 -31.54 -19.68
CA GLY A 270 24.83 -32.47 -20.14
C GLY A 270 25.61 -32.81 -18.87
N ASP A 271 25.46 -34.07 -18.45
CA ASP A 271 25.93 -34.70 -17.22
C ASP A 271 27.44 -34.51 -16.98
N ASP A 272 27.84 -34.38 -15.72
CA ASP A 272 29.16 -34.82 -15.26
C ASP A 272 29.07 -35.29 -13.81
N SER A 273 29.36 -36.58 -13.66
CA SER A 273 29.26 -37.40 -12.47
C SER A 273 30.50 -37.33 -11.59
N ASP A 274 30.25 -37.58 -10.30
CA ASP A 274 31.05 -38.36 -9.33
C ASP A 274 31.62 -37.61 -8.13
N GLY A 275 31.17 -38.09 -6.96
CA GLY A 275 31.67 -37.70 -5.65
C GLY A 275 30.78 -38.17 -4.49
N HIS A 276 30.32 -39.43 -4.51
CA HIS A 276 29.64 -40.01 -3.36
C HIS A 276 30.59 -40.18 -2.17
N GLN A 277 30.31 -39.48 -1.07
CA GLN A 277 30.71 -39.91 0.26
C GLN A 277 29.47 -40.00 1.16
N HIS A 278 29.19 -41.23 1.58
CA HIS A 278 28.19 -41.58 2.58
C HIS A 278 28.47 -40.89 3.92
N ALA A 279 27.50 -40.13 4.42
CA ALA A 279 27.38 -39.84 5.84
C ALA A 279 26.01 -40.35 6.34
N THR A 280 26.06 -41.27 7.29
CA THR A 280 24.94 -41.89 7.99
C THR A 280 24.08 -40.88 8.76
N PRO A 281 22.76 -41.11 8.90
CA PRO A 281 21.85 -40.19 9.57
C PRO A 281 21.99 -40.31 11.09
N THR A 282 22.43 -39.25 11.76
CA THR A 282 22.33 -39.16 13.23
C THR A 282 20.93 -38.73 13.63
N LYS A 283 20.29 -39.61 14.41
CA LYS A 283 19.01 -39.44 15.11
C LYS A 283 18.90 -38.12 15.89
N ASP A 284 17.69 -37.57 15.83
CA ASP A 284 16.96 -36.90 16.92
C ASP A 284 17.74 -35.91 17.79
N ALA A 285 17.88 -34.69 17.29
CA ALA A 285 17.95 -33.52 18.17
C ALA A 285 16.54 -32.90 18.24
N ALA A 286 15.91 -32.95 19.40
CA ALA A 286 14.67 -32.21 19.66
C ALA A 286 14.87 -30.72 19.32
N PRO A 287 13.92 -30.06 18.63
CA PRO A 287 14.07 -28.66 18.25
C PRO A 287 14.18 -27.79 19.51
N LYS A 288 15.17 -26.90 19.54
CA LYS A 288 15.34 -25.91 20.62
C LYS A 288 14.08 -25.01 20.65
N PRO A 289 13.52 -24.65 21.82
CA PRO A 289 12.18 -24.05 21.89
C PRO A 289 12.02 -22.61 21.37
N ASN A 290 13.05 -22.00 20.76
CA ASN A 290 13.08 -20.56 20.45
C ASN A 290 13.77 -20.21 19.11
N ALA A 291 13.87 -21.14 18.15
CA ALA A 291 14.34 -20.76 16.81
C ALA A 291 13.18 -20.17 15.99
N THR A 292 13.31 -18.93 15.52
CA THR A 292 12.41 -18.38 14.49
C THR A 292 12.39 -19.35 13.31
N PRO A 293 11.22 -19.86 12.88
CA PRO A 293 11.16 -20.78 11.77
C PRO A 293 11.75 -20.14 10.52
N ALA A 294 12.39 -20.96 9.70
CA ALA A 294 12.94 -20.51 8.44
C ALA A 294 11.83 -19.89 7.57
N ARG A 295 12.20 -18.88 6.79
CA ARG A 295 11.32 -18.30 5.78
C ARG A 295 10.84 -19.43 4.85
N PRO A 296 9.54 -19.54 4.53
CA PRO A 296 9.07 -20.53 3.57
C PRO A 296 9.78 -20.38 2.22
N GLY A 297 10.06 -21.53 1.59
CA GLY A 297 10.67 -21.59 0.26
C GLY A 297 9.65 -21.31 -0.85
N PRO A 298 10.09 -21.28 -2.12
CA PRO A 298 9.23 -20.94 -3.26
C PRO A 298 8.07 -21.93 -3.49
N ASN A 299 8.18 -23.17 -3.03
CA ASN A 299 7.14 -24.21 -3.16
C ASN A 299 6.28 -24.35 -1.90
N ALA A 300 6.34 -23.38 -0.99
CA ALA A 300 5.55 -23.43 0.24
C ALA A 300 4.05 -23.39 -0.08
N THR A 301 3.29 -24.21 0.63
CA THR A 301 1.84 -24.22 0.54
C THR A 301 1.25 -22.92 1.12
N PRO A 302 0.03 -22.52 0.69
CA PRO A 302 -0.67 -21.39 1.30
C PRO A 302 -0.78 -21.49 2.84
N ASP A 303 -0.95 -22.70 3.38
CA ASP A 303 -1.06 -22.90 4.84
C ASP A 303 0.26 -22.73 5.59
N GLU A 304 1.38 -23.16 5.01
CA GLU A 304 2.72 -22.93 5.58
C GLU A 304 3.05 -21.44 5.60
N VAL A 305 2.75 -20.74 4.50
CA VAL A 305 2.90 -19.28 4.44
C VAL A 305 2.01 -18.60 5.47
N LEU A 306 0.72 -18.95 5.55
CA LEU A 306 -0.20 -18.35 6.50
C LEU A 306 0.22 -18.60 7.96
N ALA A 307 0.73 -19.80 8.28
CA ALA A 307 1.28 -20.11 9.59
C ALA A 307 2.50 -19.23 9.92
N TYR A 308 3.37 -18.99 8.94
CA TYR A 308 4.53 -18.12 9.06
C TYR A 308 4.13 -16.65 9.30
N LEU A 309 3.16 -16.13 8.54
CA LEU A 309 2.63 -14.76 8.72
C LEU A 309 1.98 -14.57 10.09
N ARG A 310 1.19 -15.55 10.55
CA ARG A 310 0.58 -15.55 11.89
C ARG A 310 1.63 -15.53 12.99
N LEU A 311 2.73 -16.27 12.83
CA LEU A 311 3.84 -16.21 13.77
C LEU A 311 4.49 -14.84 13.76
N GLY A 312 4.78 -14.30 12.58
CA GLY A 312 5.37 -12.97 12.44
C GLY A 312 4.57 -11.89 13.15
N ASN A 313 3.24 -11.92 13.03
CA ASN A 313 2.39 -11.00 13.79
C ASN A 313 2.40 -11.24 15.30
N ARG A 314 2.41 -12.49 15.77
CA ARG A 314 2.57 -12.76 17.21
C ARG A 314 3.88 -12.19 17.76
N THR A 315 4.98 -12.37 17.03
CA THR A 315 6.29 -11.82 17.38
C THR A 315 6.26 -10.29 17.42
N PHE A 316 5.64 -9.63 16.44
CA PHE A 316 5.47 -8.18 16.44
C PHE A 316 4.62 -7.69 17.62
N ALA A 317 3.47 -8.32 17.86
CA ALA A 317 2.56 -7.95 18.95
C ALA A 317 3.21 -8.13 20.33
N ALA A 318 4.10 -9.11 20.48
CA ALA A 318 4.88 -9.35 21.69
C ALA A 318 6.04 -8.36 21.89
N GLY A 319 6.35 -7.50 20.91
CA GLY A 319 7.50 -6.59 20.96
C GLY A 319 8.84 -7.29 20.69
N GLU A 320 8.81 -8.48 20.10
CA GLU A 320 9.98 -9.33 19.85
C GLU A 320 10.45 -9.29 18.38
N SER A 321 9.87 -8.38 17.58
CA SER A 321 10.19 -8.24 16.15
C SER A 321 11.66 -7.87 15.94
N THR A 322 12.38 -8.70 15.21
CA THR A 322 13.79 -8.48 14.87
C THR A 322 13.99 -7.78 13.53
N LEU A 323 12.90 -7.49 12.79
CA LEU A 323 12.94 -6.84 11.47
C LEU A 323 13.93 -7.52 10.51
N PRO A 324 13.69 -8.81 10.19
CA PRO A 324 14.66 -9.63 9.50
C PRO A 324 14.87 -9.15 8.05
N ARG A 325 16.03 -9.51 7.47
CA ARG A 325 16.29 -9.43 6.02
C ARG A 325 16.15 -8.01 5.44
N LEU A 326 16.74 -7.03 6.12
CA LEU A 326 16.83 -5.63 5.66
C LEU A 326 18.23 -5.23 5.19
N ASP A 327 19.20 -6.14 5.28
CA ASP A 327 20.60 -5.89 4.96
C ASP A 327 20.88 -5.82 3.44
N ALA A 328 22.08 -5.33 3.11
CA ALA A 328 22.52 -5.17 1.72
C ALA A 328 22.64 -6.50 0.95
N THR A 329 22.90 -7.62 1.64
CA THR A 329 22.96 -8.94 0.99
C THR A 329 21.58 -9.31 0.48
N ARG A 330 20.54 -9.15 1.30
CA ARG A 330 19.16 -9.38 0.88
C ARG A 330 18.72 -8.48 -0.27
N ARG A 331 19.08 -7.19 -0.22
CA ARG A 331 18.78 -6.25 -1.30
C ARG A 331 19.39 -6.72 -2.62
N LYS A 332 20.68 -7.06 -2.61
CA LYS A 332 21.37 -7.58 -3.80
C LYS A 332 20.75 -8.88 -4.31
N GLU A 333 20.45 -9.82 -3.42
CA GLU A 333 19.79 -11.09 -3.76
C GLU A 333 18.49 -10.85 -4.52
N THR A 334 17.61 -9.99 -3.99
CA THR A 334 16.29 -9.73 -4.59
C THR A 334 16.32 -8.77 -5.79
N ALA A 335 17.33 -7.91 -5.89
CA ALA A 335 17.52 -7.05 -7.06
C ALA A 335 17.98 -7.87 -8.28
N THR A 336 18.85 -8.86 -8.08
CA THR A 336 19.45 -9.67 -9.16
C THR A 336 18.68 -10.95 -9.46
N GLY A 337 18.13 -11.63 -8.44
CA GLY A 337 17.38 -12.89 -8.57
C GLY A 337 15.87 -12.71 -8.79
N GLY A 338 15.41 -11.46 -8.91
CA GLY A 338 13.99 -11.13 -8.96
C GLY A 338 13.31 -11.18 -7.59
N GLN A 339 12.03 -10.82 -7.57
CA GLN A 339 11.22 -10.84 -6.36
C GLN A 339 10.40 -12.13 -6.25
N HIS A 340 10.40 -12.70 -5.05
CA HIS A 340 9.66 -13.93 -4.72
C HIS A 340 8.90 -13.74 -3.40
N PRO A 341 7.94 -12.80 -3.35
CA PRO A 341 7.18 -12.51 -2.14
C PRO A 341 6.38 -13.74 -1.67
N LEU A 342 6.20 -13.84 -0.36
CA LEU A 342 5.40 -14.92 0.25
C LEU A 342 3.91 -14.67 0.12
N VAL A 343 3.51 -13.40 0.00
CA VAL A 343 2.12 -12.97 0.14
C VAL A 343 1.91 -11.68 -0.64
N THR A 344 0.74 -11.58 -1.27
CA THR A 344 0.16 -10.32 -1.73
C THR A 344 -0.75 -9.78 -0.64
N VAL A 345 -0.60 -8.53 -0.23
CA VAL A 345 -1.42 -7.90 0.81
C VAL A 345 -2.15 -6.70 0.22
N LEU A 346 -3.47 -6.68 0.32
CA LEU A 346 -4.29 -5.47 0.17
C LEU A 346 -4.56 -4.88 1.56
N SER A 347 -4.15 -3.64 1.81
CA SER A 347 -4.30 -3.01 3.12
C SER A 347 -4.51 -1.51 3.05
N CYS A 348 -4.81 -0.89 4.20
CA CYS A 348 -5.04 0.54 4.29
C CYS A 348 -3.74 1.35 4.25
N SER A 349 -3.76 2.54 3.65
CA SER A 349 -2.67 3.51 3.71
C SER A 349 -2.44 4.17 5.07
N ASP A 350 -3.35 3.95 6.03
CA ASP A 350 -3.22 4.44 7.41
C ASP A 350 -1.80 4.21 7.94
N SER A 351 -1.15 5.30 8.37
CA SER A 351 0.28 5.29 8.74
C SER A 351 0.56 4.43 9.98
N ARG A 352 -0.47 4.01 10.71
CA ARG A 352 -0.37 3.11 11.86
C ARG A 352 -0.34 1.63 11.45
N VAL A 353 -0.46 1.31 10.15
CA VAL A 353 -0.48 -0.05 9.60
C VAL A 353 0.78 -0.35 8.77
N PRO A 354 1.98 -0.46 9.38
CA PRO A 354 3.19 -0.84 8.65
C PRO A 354 3.23 -2.36 8.43
N VAL A 355 2.76 -2.79 7.26
CA VAL A 355 2.52 -4.21 6.91
C VAL A 355 3.75 -5.09 7.12
N GLU A 356 4.94 -4.66 6.67
CA GLU A 356 6.17 -5.43 6.85
C GLU A 356 6.54 -5.56 8.34
N ALA A 357 6.33 -4.51 9.14
CA ALA A 357 6.54 -4.57 10.58
C ALA A 357 5.60 -5.57 11.24
N LEU A 358 4.31 -5.41 10.98
CA LEU A 358 3.26 -6.13 11.71
C LEU A 358 3.23 -7.62 11.34
N LEU A 359 3.83 -8.00 10.21
CA LEU A 359 4.04 -9.39 9.81
C LEU A 359 5.48 -9.88 10.07
N ASN A 360 6.36 -9.04 10.63
CA ASN A 360 7.79 -9.33 10.87
C ASN A 360 8.53 -9.83 9.61
N GLN A 361 8.36 -9.11 8.50
CA GLN A 361 8.92 -9.42 7.19
C GLN A 361 9.95 -8.39 6.73
N GLY A 362 10.79 -8.77 5.77
CA GLY A 362 11.88 -7.95 5.23
C GLY A 362 11.72 -7.59 3.76
N VAL A 363 12.84 -7.18 3.14
CA VAL A 363 12.90 -6.82 1.73
C VAL A 363 12.60 -8.07 0.87
N GLY A 364 11.65 -7.91 -0.07
CA GLY A 364 11.27 -8.94 -1.04
C GLY A 364 10.31 -10.01 -0.50
N ASP A 365 9.73 -9.81 0.69
CA ASP A 365 8.89 -10.83 1.34
C ASP A 365 7.40 -10.60 1.18
N VAL A 366 6.96 -9.35 0.99
CA VAL A 366 5.55 -8.97 0.95
C VAL A 366 5.32 -8.05 -0.24
N PHE A 367 4.47 -8.47 -1.17
CA PHE A 367 3.98 -7.59 -2.23
C PHE A 367 2.76 -6.84 -1.69
N ILE A 368 2.76 -5.51 -1.74
CA ILE A 368 1.81 -4.70 -0.96
C ILE A 368 1.06 -3.72 -1.84
N VAL A 369 -0.26 -3.87 -1.83
CA VAL A 369 -1.22 -2.92 -2.37
C VAL A 369 -1.82 -2.13 -1.21
N ARG A 370 -1.69 -0.80 -1.23
CA ARG A 370 -2.10 0.09 -0.15
C ARG A 370 -2.79 1.34 -0.67
N VAL A 371 -4.07 1.46 -0.32
CA VAL A 371 -4.91 2.63 -0.55
C VAL A 371 -5.83 2.87 0.65
N ALA A 372 -6.40 4.06 0.80
CA ALA A 372 -7.28 4.36 1.93
C ALA A 372 -8.46 3.37 1.97
N GLY A 373 -8.72 2.82 3.16
CA GLY A 373 -9.83 1.90 3.36
C GLY A 373 -9.66 0.51 2.73
N ASN A 374 -8.46 0.12 2.26
CA ASN A 374 -8.20 -1.21 1.69
C ASN A 374 -9.24 -1.63 0.63
N VAL A 375 -9.66 -0.66 -0.19
CA VAL A 375 -10.61 -0.86 -1.28
C VAL A 375 -9.94 -1.67 -2.39
N ALA A 376 -10.76 -2.38 -3.18
CA ALA A 376 -10.30 -3.11 -4.34
C ALA A 376 -11.01 -2.54 -5.57
N ASP A 377 -10.35 -1.64 -6.29
CA ASP A 377 -10.79 -1.15 -7.60
C ASP A 377 -9.83 -1.62 -8.70
N THR A 378 -9.90 -1.04 -9.90
CA THR A 378 -9.16 -1.49 -11.08
C THR A 378 -7.66 -1.63 -10.82
N ASP A 379 -7.02 -0.58 -10.31
CA ASP A 379 -5.57 -0.55 -10.14
C ASP A 379 -5.09 -1.45 -8.99
N GLU A 380 -5.88 -1.56 -7.92
CA GLU A 380 -5.57 -2.51 -6.84
C GLU A 380 -5.75 -3.95 -7.29
N ILE A 381 -6.80 -4.25 -8.08
CA ILE A 381 -7.03 -5.60 -8.60
C ILE A 381 -5.94 -5.95 -9.62
N GLY A 382 -5.56 -5.05 -10.51
CA GLY A 382 -4.43 -5.26 -11.43
C GLY A 382 -3.13 -5.51 -10.67
N SER A 383 -2.89 -4.79 -9.58
CA SER A 383 -1.74 -5.03 -8.69
C SER A 383 -1.84 -6.38 -7.97
N ILE A 384 -3.03 -6.77 -7.52
CA ILE A 384 -3.28 -8.08 -6.89
C ILE A 384 -3.01 -9.20 -7.89
N GLU A 385 -3.55 -9.10 -9.11
CA GLU A 385 -3.33 -10.04 -10.21
C GLU A 385 -1.84 -10.18 -10.49
N TYR A 386 -1.10 -9.08 -10.59
CA TYR A 386 0.36 -9.13 -10.74
C TYR A 386 1.03 -9.94 -9.60
N GLY A 387 0.65 -9.69 -8.34
CA GLY A 387 1.23 -10.40 -7.20
C GLY A 387 0.88 -11.89 -7.15
N VAL A 388 -0.38 -12.26 -7.37
CA VAL A 388 -0.83 -13.66 -7.24
C VAL A 388 -0.58 -14.49 -8.50
N GLU A 389 -0.66 -13.87 -9.67
CA GLU A 389 -0.55 -14.56 -10.95
C GLU A 389 0.87 -14.53 -11.47
N HIS A 390 1.50 -13.35 -11.55
CA HIS A 390 2.84 -13.22 -12.12
C HIS A 390 3.95 -13.56 -11.11
N LEU A 391 3.78 -13.17 -9.84
CA LEU A 391 4.74 -13.50 -8.77
C LEU A 391 4.38 -14.78 -7.99
N HIS A 392 3.24 -15.41 -8.32
CA HIS A 392 2.78 -16.66 -7.74
C HIS A 392 2.69 -16.67 -6.20
N THR A 393 2.32 -15.54 -5.57
CA THR A 393 2.15 -15.53 -4.11
C THR A 393 1.02 -16.50 -3.71
N PRO A 394 1.27 -17.47 -2.82
CA PRO A 394 0.26 -18.48 -2.45
C PRO A 394 -0.83 -17.96 -1.49
N VAL A 395 -0.68 -16.73 -0.98
CA VAL A 395 -1.67 -16.07 -0.10
C VAL A 395 -1.95 -14.67 -0.61
N LEU A 396 -3.24 -14.33 -0.70
CA LEU A 396 -3.76 -12.96 -0.78
C LEU A 396 -4.37 -12.60 0.58
N LEU A 397 -3.78 -11.64 1.28
CA LEU A 397 -4.27 -11.15 2.56
C LEU A 397 -4.98 -9.81 2.37
N VAL A 398 -6.28 -9.75 2.65
CA VAL A 398 -7.03 -8.48 2.73
C VAL A 398 -7.07 -8.05 4.19
N LEU A 399 -6.30 -7.01 4.51
CA LEU A 399 -6.05 -6.55 5.87
C LEU A 399 -6.72 -5.20 6.13
N GLY A 400 -7.86 -5.24 6.80
CA GLY A 400 -8.46 -4.07 7.43
C GLY A 400 -7.78 -3.73 8.76
N HIS A 401 -8.21 -2.65 9.40
CA HIS A 401 -7.74 -2.31 10.74
C HIS A 401 -8.80 -1.57 11.57
N THR A 402 -8.69 -1.65 12.89
CA THR A 402 -9.57 -0.91 13.80
C THR A 402 -9.44 0.61 13.59
N SER A 403 -10.53 1.34 13.78
CA SER A 403 -10.58 2.81 13.69
C SER A 403 -10.04 3.37 12.36
N CYS A 404 -10.46 2.76 11.25
CA CYS A 404 -10.12 3.19 9.89
C CYS A 404 -10.76 4.53 9.54
N GLY A 405 -9.95 5.50 9.10
CA GLY A 405 -10.41 6.84 8.74
C GLY A 405 -11.41 6.85 7.58
N ALA A 406 -11.13 6.10 6.50
CA ALA A 406 -12.01 6.01 5.34
C ALA A 406 -13.37 5.38 5.67
N VAL A 407 -13.37 4.24 6.39
CA VAL A 407 -14.62 3.61 6.86
C VAL A 407 -15.39 4.52 7.82
N THR A 408 -14.68 5.25 8.69
CA THR A 408 -15.29 6.21 9.61
C THR A 408 -15.97 7.33 8.84
N ALA A 409 -15.29 7.92 7.84
CA ALA A 409 -15.84 9.01 7.03
C ALA A 409 -17.18 8.61 6.38
N VAL A 410 -17.27 7.41 5.82
CA VAL A 410 -18.51 6.88 5.25
C VAL A 410 -19.56 6.58 6.32
N ALA A 411 -19.16 6.00 7.45
CA ALA A 411 -20.06 5.69 8.55
C ALA A 411 -20.63 6.94 9.24
N THR A 412 -19.93 8.06 9.21
CA THR A 412 -20.39 9.34 9.78
C THR A 412 -20.99 10.30 8.75
N GLY A 413 -20.86 10.01 7.45
CA GLY A 413 -21.28 10.92 6.39
C GLY A 413 -20.43 12.20 6.36
N ALA A 414 -19.12 12.06 6.59
CA ALA A 414 -18.19 13.19 6.53
C ALA A 414 -18.14 13.76 5.10
N GLU A 415 -18.06 15.09 4.99
CA GLU A 415 -17.74 15.74 3.73
C GLU A 415 -16.29 15.48 3.37
N VAL A 416 -16.05 15.15 2.11
CA VAL A 416 -14.73 14.77 1.59
C VAL A 416 -14.55 15.37 0.19
N SER A 417 -13.30 15.48 -0.27
CA SER A 417 -12.96 15.91 -1.63
C SER A 417 -13.52 14.94 -2.69
N GLU A 418 -13.53 15.37 -3.95
CA GLU A 418 -14.11 14.58 -5.05
C GLU A 418 -13.46 13.20 -5.22
N ASN A 419 -12.13 13.12 -5.20
CA ASN A 419 -11.45 11.83 -5.37
C ASN A 419 -11.62 10.94 -4.13
N ILE A 420 -11.64 11.51 -2.91
CA ILE A 420 -12.02 10.74 -1.71
C ILE A 420 -13.47 10.26 -1.81
N ALA A 421 -14.39 11.05 -2.37
CA ALA A 421 -15.77 10.64 -2.59
C ALA A 421 -15.90 9.49 -3.63
N LYS A 422 -15.02 9.45 -4.63
CA LYS A 422 -14.92 8.31 -5.57
C LYS A 422 -14.43 7.06 -4.84
N LEU A 423 -13.30 7.13 -4.14
CA LEU A 423 -12.75 6.03 -3.36
C LEU A 423 -13.75 5.49 -2.32
N THR A 424 -14.41 6.38 -1.59
CA THR A 424 -15.32 5.98 -0.51
C THR A 424 -16.64 5.36 -1.01
N ARG A 425 -17.00 5.53 -2.28
CA ARG A 425 -18.15 4.81 -2.89
C ARG A 425 -17.95 3.29 -2.86
N HIS A 426 -16.71 2.81 -2.92
CA HIS A 426 -16.40 1.38 -2.82
C HIS A 426 -16.63 0.83 -1.40
N ILE A 427 -16.61 1.69 -0.37
CA ILE A 427 -16.83 1.34 1.04
C ILE A 427 -18.32 1.45 1.43
N GLN A 428 -19.07 2.30 0.74
CA GLN A 428 -20.50 2.57 1.03
C GLN A 428 -21.35 1.30 1.20
N PRO A 429 -21.28 0.28 0.31
CA PRO A 429 -22.06 -0.95 0.46
C PRO A 429 -21.77 -1.70 1.77
N ALA A 430 -20.51 -1.71 2.22
CA ALA A 430 -20.12 -2.37 3.46
C ALA A 430 -20.68 -1.65 4.70
N VAL A 431 -20.68 -0.32 4.69
CA VAL A 431 -21.30 0.49 5.76
C VAL A 431 -22.81 0.28 5.81
N GLU A 432 -23.48 0.23 4.66
CA GLU A 432 -24.92 -0.05 4.57
C GLU A 432 -25.26 -1.45 5.09
N ALA A 433 -24.50 -2.46 4.69
CA ALA A 433 -24.64 -3.83 5.19
C ALA A 433 -24.43 -3.90 6.71
N ALA A 434 -23.44 -3.18 7.25
CA ALA A 434 -23.21 -3.10 8.68
C ALA A 434 -24.37 -2.44 9.42
N ARG A 435 -24.94 -1.34 8.89
CA ARG A 435 -26.15 -0.70 9.47
C ARG A 435 -27.35 -1.63 9.48
N ALA A 436 -27.54 -2.41 8.42
CA ALA A 436 -28.65 -3.36 8.33
C ALA A 436 -28.50 -4.52 9.31
N LYS A 437 -27.29 -5.09 9.44
CA LYS A 437 -27.00 -6.24 10.30
C LYS A 437 -26.93 -5.87 11.79
N ALA A 438 -26.40 -4.70 12.12
CA ALA A 438 -26.23 -4.22 13.48
C ALA A 438 -27.24 -3.11 13.80
N ALA A 439 -28.54 -3.44 13.70
CA ALA A 439 -29.62 -2.50 13.99
C ALA A 439 -29.44 -1.87 15.39
N GLY A 440 -29.11 -0.57 15.43
CA GLY A 440 -28.86 0.19 16.66
C GLY A 440 -27.40 0.45 17.00
N ALA A 441 -26.43 -0.18 16.32
CA ALA A 441 -25.01 0.16 16.46
C ALA A 441 -24.74 1.59 15.99
N LYS A 442 -24.02 2.35 16.81
CA LYS A 442 -23.66 3.75 16.55
C LYS A 442 -22.18 3.99 16.89
N GLY A 443 -21.62 5.07 16.34
CA GLY A 443 -20.23 5.45 16.60
C GLY A 443 -19.26 4.31 16.31
N GLU A 444 -18.35 4.05 17.24
CA GLU A 444 -17.32 3.01 17.08
C GLU A 444 -17.87 1.59 16.85
N GLN A 445 -19.06 1.25 17.38
CA GLN A 445 -19.64 -0.07 17.15
C GLN A 445 -20.01 -0.27 15.68
N LEU A 446 -20.58 0.78 15.06
CA LEU A 446 -20.89 0.77 13.63
C LEU A 446 -19.59 0.73 12.82
N VAL A 447 -18.61 1.56 13.16
CA VAL A 447 -17.31 1.58 12.45
C VAL A 447 -16.63 0.22 12.51
N ARG A 448 -16.61 -0.45 13.68
CA ARG A 448 -16.05 -1.79 13.82
C ARG A 448 -16.75 -2.83 12.94
N ALA A 449 -18.09 -2.83 12.93
CA ALA A 449 -18.86 -3.73 12.08
C ALA A 449 -18.65 -3.43 10.59
N ALA A 450 -18.58 -2.15 10.22
CA ALA A 450 -18.32 -1.70 8.86
C ALA A 450 -16.88 -2.03 8.40
N THR A 451 -15.89 -1.95 9.28
CA THR A 451 -14.50 -2.36 8.99
C THR A 451 -14.45 -3.84 8.58
N GLU A 452 -15.09 -4.72 9.35
CA GLU A 452 -15.15 -6.14 9.00
C GLU A 452 -15.93 -6.37 7.70
N ALA A 453 -17.09 -5.73 7.55
CA ALA A 453 -17.88 -5.80 6.33
C ALA A 453 -17.09 -5.32 5.11
N ASN A 454 -16.24 -4.30 5.26
CA ASN A 454 -15.42 -3.75 4.19
C ASN A 454 -14.32 -4.73 3.76
N VAL A 455 -13.71 -5.46 4.68
CA VAL A 455 -12.77 -6.56 4.34
C VAL A 455 -13.48 -7.61 3.48
N TRP A 456 -14.68 -8.02 3.87
CA TRP A 456 -15.47 -9.00 3.09
C TRP A 456 -15.96 -8.45 1.76
N GLN A 457 -16.33 -7.18 1.69
CA GLN A 457 -16.68 -6.50 0.46
C GLN A 457 -15.50 -6.46 -0.51
N SER A 458 -14.30 -6.07 -0.06
CA SER A 458 -13.11 -6.07 -0.91
C SER A 458 -12.78 -7.47 -1.43
N ILE A 459 -12.87 -8.50 -0.58
CA ILE A 459 -12.69 -9.91 -1.02
C ILE A 459 -13.74 -10.30 -2.06
N SER A 460 -15.01 -9.95 -1.83
CA SER A 460 -16.11 -10.23 -2.76
C SER A 460 -15.89 -9.52 -4.10
N THR A 461 -15.42 -8.27 -4.08
CA THR A 461 -15.10 -7.50 -5.29
C THR A 461 -13.96 -8.15 -6.08
N VAL A 462 -12.87 -8.54 -5.41
CA VAL A 462 -11.75 -9.26 -6.05
C VAL A 462 -12.25 -10.55 -6.70
N PHE A 463 -13.02 -11.36 -5.97
CA PHE A 463 -13.58 -12.59 -6.52
C PHE A 463 -14.57 -12.34 -7.65
N ALA A 464 -15.34 -11.25 -7.64
CA ALA A 464 -16.29 -10.95 -8.71
C ALA A 464 -15.58 -10.51 -10.00
N ARG A 465 -14.50 -9.73 -9.87
CA ARG A 465 -13.83 -9.05 -10.98
C ARG A 465 -12.65 -9.84 -11.54
N SER A 466 -11.93 -10.63 -10.74
CA SER A 466 -10.76 -11.37 -11.20
C SER A 466 -11.07 -12.85 -11.44
N ALA A 467 -11.07 -13.26 -12.71
CA ALA A 467 -11.16 -14.68 -13.08
C ALA A 467 -9.94 -15.48 -12.63
N HIS A 468 -8.75 -14.90 -12.77
CA HIS A 468 -7.49 -15.54 -12.39
C HIS A 468 -7.42 -15.84 -10.90
N VAL A 469 -7.89 -14.93 -10.03
CA VAL A 469 -7.99 -15.21 -8.59
C VAL A 469 -8.92 -16.40 -8.33
N ARG A 470 -10.10 -16.45 -8.96
CA ARG A 470 -11.02 -17.61 -8.82
C ARG A 470 -10.38 -18.92 -9.27
N GLU A 471 -9.68 -18.90 -10.39
CA GLU A 471 -8.99 -20.07 -10.94
C GLU A 471 -7.89 -20.58 -10.01
N LEU A 472 -7.04 -19.68 -9.50
CA LEU A 472 -5.96 -20.03 -8.56
C LEU A 472 -6.49 -20.58 -7.23
N VAL A 473 -7.59 -20.02 -6.72
CA VAL A 473 -8.25 -20.53 -5.50
C VAL A 473 -8.89 -21.89 -5.76
N SER A 474 -9.59 -22.06 -6.89
CA SER A 474 -10.21 -23.34 -7.26
C SER A 474 -9.18 -24.46 -7.47
N ALA A 475 -7.99 -24.09 -7.96
CA ALA A 475 -6.85 -24.99 -8.10
C ALA A 475 -6.09 -25.26 -6.79
N GLY A 476 -6.47 -24.63 -5.68
CA GLY A 476 -5.79 -24.76 -4.38
C GLY A 476 -4.40 -24.11 -4.32
N LYS A 477 -4.05 -23.28 -5.31
CA LYS A 477 -2.74 -22.60 -5.41
C LYS A 477 -2.70 -21.29 -4.63
N LEU A 478 -3.87 -20.70 -4.38
CA LEU A 478 -4.03 -19.43 -3.66
C LEU A 478 -5.05 -19.57 -2.54
N LYS A 479 -4.75 -18.97 -1.38
CA LYS A 479 -5.77 -18.68 -0.35
C LYS A 479 -6.02 -17.19 -0.25
N VAL A 480 -7.29 -16.78 -0.24
CA VAL A 480 -7.71 -15.40 0.02
C VAL A 480 -8.19 -15.31 1.46
N ILE A 481 -7.48 -14.55 2.28
CA ILE A 481 -7.69 -14.47 3.73
C ILE A 481 -8.08 -13.05 4.13
N GLY A 482 -9.21 -12.90 4.80
CA GLY A 482 -9.60 -11.66 5.48
C GLY A 482 -8.96 -11.56 6.86
N ALA A 483 -8.54 -10.37 7.26
CA ALA A 483 -8.02 -10.09 8.59
C ALA A 483 -8.24 -8.64 9.02
N ILE A 484 -8.22 -8.40 10.34
CA ILE A 484 -8.29 -7.06 10.94
C ILE A 484 -7.10 -6.87 11.88
N TYR A 485 -6.27 -5.87 11.60
CA TYR A 485 -5.22 -5.42 12.49
C TYR A 485 -5.79 -4.52 13.59
N ASP A 486 -5.54 -4.87 14.85
CA ASP A 486 -5.91 -4.05 16.00
C ASP A 486 -4.77 -3.07 16.31
N LEU A 487 -5.04 -1.79 16.09
CA LEU A 487 -4.04 -0.72 16.22
C LEU A 487 -3.46 -0.59 17.64
N GLU A 488 -4.23 -0.93 18.67
CA GLU A 488 -3.84 -0.75 20.07
C GLU A 488 -2.97 -1.91 20.54
N THR A 489 -3.40 -3.14 20.26
CA THR A 489 -2.73 -4.35 20.73
C THR A 489 -1.59 -4.80 19.81
N GLY A 490 -1.62 -4.40 18.54
CA GLY A 490 -0.70 -4.89 17.51
C GLY A 490 -1.02 -6.31 17.00
N LYS A 491 -2.13 -6.89 17.44
CA LYS A 491 -2.56 -8.24 17.03
C LYS A 491 -3.39 -8.18 15.75
N VAL A 492 -3.22 -9.18 14.89
CA VAL A 492 -4.10 -9.42 13.75
C VAL A 492 -5.16 -10.45 14.15
N ASN A 493 -6.43 -10.06 14.04
CA ASN A 493 -7.57 -10.97 14.08
C ASN A 493 -7.76 -11.59 12.69
N TRP A 494 -7.41 -12.87 12.54
CA TRP A 494 -7.49 -13.59 11.27
C TRP A 494 -8.90 -14.14 11.08
N LEU A 495 -9.68 -13.52 10.18
CA LEU A 495 -11.07 -13.90 9.92
C LEU A 495 -11.18 -15.20 9.12
N GLY A 496 -10.16 -15.50 8.30
CA GLY A 496 -10.10 -16.70 7.47
C GLY A 496 -10.59 -16.45 6.04
N GLU A 497 -10.98 -17.53 5.37
CA GLU A 497 -11.55 -17.48 4.02
C GLU A 497 -12.99 -16.94 4.08
N HIS A 498 -13.46 -16.36 2.97
CA HIS A 498 -14.81 -15.77 2.91
C HIS A 498 -15.88 -16.86 3.14
N ALA A 499 -16.87 -16.59 4.00
CA ALA A 499 -17.89 -17.58 4.35
C ALA A 499 -18.70 -18.09 3.13
N GLU A 500 -18.88 -17.22 2.13
CA GLU A 500 -19.53 -17.57 0.85
C GLU A 500 -18.54 -17.88 -0.28
N GLN A 501 -17.28 -18.24 0.01
CA GLN A 501 -16.25 -18.44 -1.01
C GLN A 501 -16.68 -19.43 -2.10
N ALA A 502 -17.31 -20.56 -1.73
CA ALA A 502 -17.81 -21.53 -2.71
C ALA A 502 -18.75 -20.89 -3.75
N ARG A 503 -19.68 -20.04 -3.28
CA ARG A 503 -20.59 -19.29 -4.17
C ARG A 503 -19.82 -18.26 -5.00
N LEU A 504 -18.86 -17.54 -4.41
CA LEU A 504 -18.06 -16.54 -5.11
C LEU A 504 -17.21 -17.13 -6.24
N LEU A 505 -16.76 -18.39 -6.10
CA LEU A 505 -16.04 -19.12 -7.14
C LEU A 505 -16.96 -19.50 -8.32
N GLU A 506 -18.26 -19.75 -8.05
CA GLU A 506 -19.26 -20.06 -9.07
C GLU A 506 -19.76 -18.81 -9.81
N THR A 507 -19.81 -17.67 -9.12
CA THR A 507 -20.21 -16.40 -9.72
C THR A 507 -19.06 -15.78 -10.50
N GLY A 508 -18.89 -16.20 -11.76
CA GLY A 508 -18.10 -15.44 -12.74
C GLY A 508 -18.71 -14.05 -13.00
N PRO A 509 -18.01 -13.13 -13.69
CA PRO A 509 -18.61 -11.88 -14.13
C PRO A 509 -19.88 -12.24 -14.88
N ARG A 510 -21.02 -11.67 -14.47
CA ARG A 510 -22.25 -11.76 -15.27
C ARG A 510 -21.93 -11.10 -16.59
N GLY A 511 -21.60 -11.90 -17.59
CA GLY A 511 -21.22 -11.40 -18.90
C GLY A 511 -22.30 -10.48 -19.43
N SER A 512 -21.87 -9.33 -19.93
CA SER A 512 -22.51 -8.71 -21.07
C SER A 512 -22.80 -9.83 -22.08
N THR A 513 -24.08 -9.97 -22.42
CA THR A 513 -24.54 -10.92 -23.42
C THR A 513 -23.77 -10.70 -24.71
N GLU A 514 -22.93 -11.66 -25.11
CA GLU A 514 -22.45 -11.77 -26.48
C GLU A 514 -23.68 -11.85 -27.37
N HIS A 515 -23.95 -10.75 -28.09
CA HIS A 515 -24.86 -10.77 -29.22
C HIS A 515 -24.21 -11.65 -30.29
N THR A 516 -24.60 -12.92 -30.32
CA THR A 516 -24.41 -13.78 -31.48
C THR A 516 -25.24 -13.20 -32.61
N SER A 517 -24.60 -12.41 -33.48
CA SER A 517 -25.16 -12.05 -34.78
C SER A 517 -25.16 -13.28 -35.68
N GLY A 518 -26.15 -14.13 -35.49
CA GLY A 518 -26.57 -15.07 -36.51
C GLY A 518 -27.18 -14.29 -37.68
N HIS A 519 -26.52 -14.31 -38.83
CA HIS A 519 -27.18 -14.05 -40.10
C HIS A 519 -26.99 -15.26 -41.03
N PRO A 520 -28.06 -15.68 -41.74
CA PRO A 520 -28.07 -16.82 -42.64
C PRO A 520 -27.24 -16.60 -43.92
#